data_AF-A0A1H3EUI4-F1
#
_entry.id   AF-A0A1H3EUI4-F1
#
_cell.length_a   1.000
_cell.length_b   1.000
_cell.length_c   1.000
_cell.angle_alpha   90.00
_cell.angle_beta   90.00
_cell.angle_gamma   90.00
#
_symmetry.space_group_name_H-M   'P 1'
#
loop_
_entity.id
_entity.type
_entity.pdbx_description
1 polymer ?
#
loop_
_entity_poly.entity_id
_entity_poly.type
_entity_poly.pdbx_seq_one_letter_code
_entity_poly.pdbx_strand_id
1 'polypeptide(L)'
;MKIPHFLRTQLILPGLSTLLVSAGAIAEELVCTHELGRVMVDNLRVPPNGICNLDGTRVEGTIKVEANATLNAQRISVIGNIQTENARQVSVRDRSRIGGSVQLKSGGGATISDSIIDSDLQYDSNSGQFQALWNDIGGNIQIFQNDGSIEIVRNVIDGNLQCKENTQVPFGGGNIVKGTKEDQCAQLLAYVSPAEPCAKSSATFGDGQLHIPRVSVAGHADVIDYRATLRYAPELSRNGSLVFELTDAGANLSQCD
;
A
#
# COMPACT_ATOMS: atom_id res chain seq x y z
N MET A 1 -53.07 -76.99 -39.61
CA MET A 1 -53.56 -77.49 -38.31
C MET A 1 -53.16 -76.48 -37.24
N LYS A 2 -54.16 -75.83 -36.62
CA LYS A 2 -54.22 -75.02 -35.37
C LYS A 2 -53.02 -74.13 -34.94
N ILE A 3 -53.31 -72.83 -34.86
CA ILE A 3 -52.64 -71.78 -34.07
C ILE A 3 -52.91 -72.05 -32.57
N PRO A 4 -52.02 -71.63 -31.63
CA PRO A 4 -52.38 -70.44 -30.85
C PRO A 4 -51.22 -69.48 -30.53
N HIS A 5 -51.63 -68.22 -30.38
CA HIS A 5 -50.93 -67.08 -29.80
C HIS A 5 -50.30 -67.33 -28.42
N PHE A 6 -49.13 -66.74 -28.17
CA PHE A 6 -48.77 -66.24 -26.84
C PHE A 6 -48.18 -64.82 -26.92
N LEU A 7 -48.48 -64.07 -25.86
CA LEU A 7 -48.48 -62.63 -25.67
C LEU A 7 -47.21 -62.15 -24.94
N ARG A 8 -46.85 -60.87 -25.16
CA ARG A 8 -46.09 -59.94 -24.28
C ARG A 8 -44.60 -60.28 -24.06
N THR A 9 -43.66 -59.33 -23.94
CA THR A 9 -43.71 -58.03 -23.26
C THR A 9 -42.54 -57.16 -23.76
N GLN A 10 -42.79 -55.91 -24.17
CA GLN A 10 -41.73 -54.93 -24.41
C GLN A 10 -41.22 -54.40 -23.06
N LEU A 11 -39.91 -54.46 -22.84
CA LEU A 11 -39.25 -53.85 -21.69
C LEU A 11 -38.80 -52.44 -22.08
N ILE A 12 -39.47 -51.42 -21.53
CA ILE A 12 -39.09 -50.01 -21.63
C ILE A 12 -38.11 -49.74 -20.48
N LEU A 13 -36.84 -49.42 -20.81
CA LEU A 13 -35.89 -48.92 -19.81
C LEU A 13 -36.17 -47.44 -19.52
N PRO A 14 -36.44 -47.03 -18.27
CA PRO A 14 -36.45 -45.62 -17.90
C PRO A 14 -35.00 -45.09 -17.80
N GLY A 15 -34.78 -43.92 -18.38
CA GLY A 15 -33.48 -43.24 -18.40
C GLY A 15 -32.99 -42.82 -17.03
N LEU A 16 -31.69 -43.02 -16.79
CA LEU A 16 -30.98 -42.51 -15.64
C LEU A 16 -30.19 -41.27 -16.07
N SER A 17 -30.85 -40.10 -16.05
CA SER A 17 -30.16 -38.81 -16.19
C SER A 17 -29.36 -38.54 -14.92
N THR A 18 -28.04 -38.70 -14.99
CA THR A 18 -27.09 -38.26 -13.97
C THR A 18 -27.06 -36.73 -13.92
N LEU A 19 -27.61 -36.16 -12.86
CA LEU A 19 -27.41 -34.77 -12.49
C LEU A 19 -25.93 -34.56 -12.14
N LEU A 20 -25.20 -33.85 -13.00
CA LEU A 20 -23.90 -33.28 -12.65
C LEU A 20 -24.16 -32.16 -11.62
N VAL A 21 -23.96 -32.47 -10.33
CA VAL A 21 -23.88 -31.44 -9.30
C VAL A 21 -22.51 -30.79 -9.45
N SER A 22 -22.46 -29.63 -10.11
CA SER A 22 -21.30 -28.76 -10.07
C SER A 22 -21.13 -28.27 -8.63
N ALA A 23 -20.09 -28.75 -7.93
CA ALA A 23 -19.64 -28.13 -6.70
C ALA A 23 -19.23 -26.69 -7.04
N GLY A 24 -20.00 -25.71 -6.57
CA GLY A 24 -19.63 -24.31 -6.69
C GLY A 24 -18.31 -24.08 -5.96
N ALA A 25 -17.34 -23.48 -6.63
CA ALA A 25 -16.14 -22.97 -5.98
C ALA A 25 -16.59 -21.84 -5.03
N ILE A 26 -16.58 -22.09 -3.73
CA ILE A 26 -16.61 -21.02 -2.74
C ILE A 26 -15.18 -20.48 -2.73
N ALA A 27 -14.98 -19.28 -3.29
CA ALA A 27 -13.76 -18.52 -3.04
C ALA A 27 -13.72 -18.27 -1.52
N GLU A 28 -12.89 -19.03 -0.82
CA GLU A 28 -12.92 -19.05 0.64
C GLU A 28 -12.18 -17.80 1.14
N GLU A 29 -12.91 -16.89 1.78
CA GLU A 29 -12.35 -15.75 2.49
C GLU A 29 -11.48 -16.26 3.64
N LEU A 30 -10.19 -15.92 3.63
CA LEU A 30 -9.29 -16.29 4.72
C LEU A 30 -9.46 -15.32 5.89
N VAL A 31 -9.82 -15.84 7.06
CA VAL A 31 -9.81 -15.08 8.31
C VAL A 31 -8.40 -15.07 8.90
N CYS A 32 -7.78 -13.89 9.01
CA CYS A 32 -6.44 -13.71 9.54
C CYS A 32 -6.45 -13.19 10.98
N THR A 33 -5.87 -13.97 11.90
CA THR A 33 -5.73 -13.62 13.33
C THR A 33 -4.31 -13.79 13.85
N HIS A 34 -3.35 -14.00 12.94
CA HIS A 34 -1.94 -14.23 13.24
C HIS A 34 -1.06 -13.77 12.07
N GLU A 35 0.21 -14.16 12.11
CA GLU A 35 1.15 -13.87 11.02
C GLU A 35 0.92 -14.78 9.81
N LEU A 36 0.96 -14.20 8.62
CA LEU A 36 0.99 -14.88 7.34
C LEU A 36 2.24 -14.44 6.58
N GLY A 37 3.02 -15.42 6.14
CA GLY A 37 4.18 -15.16 5.28
C GLY A 37 3.79 -15.04 3.81
N ARG A 38 4.67 -15.56 2.94
CA ARG A 38 4.50 -15.59 1.48
C ARG A 38 3.51 -16.66 1.06
N VAL A 39 2.23 -16.36 1.23
CA VAL A 39 1.10 -17.19 0.79
C VAL A 39 0.24 -16.42 -0.20
N MET A 40 -0.51 -17.16 -1.02
CA MET A 40 -1.53 -16.60 -1.91
C MET A 40 -2.91 -16.91 -1.33
N VAL A 41 -3.76 -15.90 -1.26
CA VAL A 41 -5.13 -16.00 -0.73
C VAL A 41 -6.07 -15.23 -1.65
N ASP A 42 -7.35 -15.60 -1.69
CA ASP A 42 -8.35 -14.89 -2.50
C ASP A 42 -8.73 -13.58 -1.82
N ASN A 43 -9.64 -13.63 -0.84
CA ASN A 43 -9.96 -12.49 0.02
C ASN A 43 -9.40 -12.72 1.41
N LEU A 44 -9.08 -11.64 2.12
CA LEU A 44 -8.58 -11.71 3.48
C LEU A 44 -9.41 -10.82 4.40
N ARG A 45 -9.85 -11.37 5.52
CA ARG A 45 -10.59 -10.66 6.55
C ARG A 45 -9.84 -10.69 7.87
N VAL A 46 -9.59 -9.52 8.44
CA VAL A 46 -9.13 -9.39 9.84
C VAL A 46 -10.37 -9.16 10.71
N PRO A 47 -10.76 -10.13 11.55
CA PRO A 47 -12.00 -10.06 12.32
C PRO A 47 -11.89 -9.03 13.45
N PRO A 48 -12.99 -8.68 14.13
CA PRO A 48 -12.98 -7.64 15.15
C PRO A 48 -12.05 -8.00 16.30
N ASN A 49 -11.30 -7.01 16.81
CA ASN A 49 -10.23 -7.18 17.80
C ASN A 49 -9.07 -8.10 17.35
N GLY A 50 -9.08 -8.57 16.10
CA GLY A 50 -8.04 -9.41 15.53
C GLY A 50 -6.78 -8.61 15.25
N ILE A 51 -5.65 -9.30 15.26
CA ILE A 51 -4.36 -8.76 14.80
C ILE A 51 -3.88 -9.67 13.68
N CYS A 52 -3.59 -9.08 12.52
CA CYS A 52 -3.06 -9.79 11.38
C CYS A 52 -1.73 -9.17 10.98
N ASN A 53 -0.70 -9.99 10.84
CA ASN A 53 0.61 -9.56 10.35
C ASN A 53 0.85 -10.23 8.99
N LEU A 54 1.03 -9.46 7.93
CA LEU A 54 1.29 -9.97 6.59
C LEU A 54 2.72 -9.63 6.18
N ASP A 55 3.47 -10.63 5.74
CA ASP A 55 4.83 -10.45 5.24
C ASP A 55 5.02 -11.17 3.90
N GLY A 56 4.97 -10.40 2.82
CA GLY A 56 5.11 -10.96 1.47
C GLY A 56 3.87 -11.74 0.99
N THR A 57 2.74 -11.61 1.69
CA THR A 57 1.46 -12.22 1.31
C THR A 57 0.91 -11.60 0.03
N ARG A 58 0.32 -12.42 -0.83
CA ARG A 58 -0.39 -12.00 -2.03
C ARG A 58 -1.88 -12.27 -1.88
N VAL A 59 -2.68 -11.23 -2.08
CA VAL A 59 -4.15 -11.27 -1.98
C VAL A 59 -4.71 -10.97 -3.36
N GLU A 60 -5.42 -11.92 -3.98
CA GLU A 60 -6.00 -11.75 -5.31
C GLU A 60 -7.28 -10.89 -5.29
N GLY A 61 -7.88 -10.73 -4.12
CA GLY A 61 -9.08 -9.95 -3.88
C GLY A 61 -8.83 -8.79 -2.93
N THR A 62 -9.76 -8.58 -2.01
CA THR A 62 -9.78 -7.44 -1.07
C THR A 62 -9.33 -7.88 0.33
N ILE A 63 -8.61 -6.99 1.01
CA ILE A 63 -8.37 -7.07 2.45
C ILE A 63 -9.43 -6.23 3.17
N LYS A 64 -10.22 -6.87 4.04
CA LYS A 64 -11.18 -6.19 4.91
C LYS A 64 -10.69 -6.24 6.36
N VAL A 65 -10.54 -5.08 7.00
CA VAL A 65 -10.15 -4.98 8.42
C VAL A 65 -11.33 -4.42 9.21
N GLU A 66 -11.81 -5.19 10.18
CA GLU A 66 -13.01 -4.86 10.94
C GLU A 66 -12.71 -4.09 12.24
N ALA A 67 -13.77 -3.82 13.00
CA ALA A 67 -13.74 -2.96 14.16
C ALA A 67 -12.69 -3.37 15.21
N ASN A 68 -11.95 -2.37 15.70
CA ASN A 68 -10.87 -2.50 16.68
C ASN A 68 -9.76 -3.49 16.28
N ALA A 69 -9.70 -3.91 15.02
CA ALA A 69 -8.67 -4.81 14.53
C ALA A 69 -7.40 -4.06 14.12
N THR A 70 -6.28 -4.79 14.03
CA THR A 70 -5.01 -4.26 13.57
C THR A 70 -4.48 -5.07 12.40
N LEU A 71 -4.07 -4.37 11.34
CA LEU A 71 -3.36 -4.93 10.20
C LEU A 71 -1.95 -4.34 10.16
N ASN A 72 -0.92 -5.20 10.18
CA ASN A 72 0.45 -4.82 9.88
C ASN A 72 0.89 -5.57 8.62
N ALA A 73 1.05 -4.87 7.51
CA ALA A 73 1.39 -5.47 6.23
C ALA A 73 2.70 -4.89 5.68
N GLN A 74 3.60 -5.77 5.27
CA GLN A 74 4.88 -5.41 4.67
C GLN A 74 5.14 -6.28 3.43
N ARG A 75 5.68 -5.67 2.37
CA ARG A 75 6.03 -6.34 1.11
C ARG A 75 4.85 -7.10 0.46
N ILE A 76 3.61 -6.67 0.69
CA ILE A 76 2.41 -7.36 0.21
C ILE A 76 2.06 -6.98 -1.23
N SER A 77 1.29 -7.85 -1.90
CA SER A 77 0.67 -7.56 -3.20
C SER A 77 -0.82 -7.83 -3.11
N VAL A 78 -1.64 -6.80 -3.21
CA VAL A 78 -3.11 -6.88 -3.18
C VAL A 78 -3.62 -6.46 -4.53
N ILE A 79 -4.36 -7.32 -5.23
CA ILE A 79 -4.93 -6.98 -6.54
C ILE A 79 -6.16 -6.09 -6.38
N GLY A 80 -6.98 -6.33 -5.34
CA GLY A 80 -8.12 -5.51 -5.00
C GLY A 80 -7.78 -4.34 -4.07
N ASN A 81 -8.69 -4.08 -3.13
CA ASN A 81 -8.60 -2.95 -2.22
C ASN A 81 -8.10 -3.36 -0.84
N ILE A 82 -7.69 -2.37 -0.04
CA ILE A 82 -7.66 -2.48 1.42
C ILE A 82 -8.78 -1.60 1.96
N GLN A 83 -9.71 -2.17 2.71
CA GLN A 83 -10.89 -1.49 3.21
C GLN A 83 -11.05 -1.69 4.70
N THR A 84 -11.23 -0.59 5.43
CA THR A 84 -11.42 -0.65 6.87
C THR A 84 -12.55 0.22 7.35
N GLU A 85 -13.26 -0.27 8.35
CA GLU A 85 -14.33 0.44 9.05
C GLU A 85 -14.12 0.21 10.55
N ASN A 86 -13.84 1.28 11.29
CA ASN A 86 -13.53 1.24 12.73
C ASN A 86 -12.27 0.43 13.12
N ALA A 87 -11.31 0.25 12.21
CA ALA A 87 -10.05 -0.44 12.55
C ALA A 87 -9.24 0.36 13.57
N ARG A 88 -8.51 -0.33 14.46
CA ARG A 88 -7.68 0.33 15.49
C ARG A 88 -6.40 0.93 14.92
N GLN A 89 -5.72 0.17 14.06
CA GLN A 89 -4.46 0.59 13.44
C GLN A 89 -4.25 -0.16 12.12
N VAL A 90 -3.81 0.53 11.10
CA VAL A 90 -3.39 -0.07 9.82
C VAL A 90 -1.99 0.39 9.46
N SER A 91 -1.09 -0.55 9.17
CA SER A 91 0.24 -0.26 8.64
C SER A 91 0.42 -1.02 7.33
N VAL A 92 0.76 -0.32 6.25
CA VAL A 92 1.14 -0.89 4.96
C VAL A 92 2.45 -0.26 4.52
N ARG A 93 3.49 -1.08 4.40
CA ARG A 93 4.88 -0.61 4.25
C ARG A 93 5.74 -1.49 3.36
N ASP A 94 6.97 -1.04 3.12
CA ASP A 94 8.07 -1.79 2.52
C ASP A 94 7.76 -2.36 1.13
N ARG A 95 7.69 -1.47 0.12
CA ARG A 95 7.41 -1.80 -1.29
C ARG A 95 6.13 -2.61 -1.50
N SER A 96 5.09 -2.31 -0.72
CA SER A 96 3.79 -2.94 -0.91
C SER A 96 3.10 -2.41 -2.18
N ARG A 97 2.29 -3.26 -2.82
CA ARG A 97 1.53 -2.92 -4.04
C ARG A 97 0.05 -3.20 -3.85
N ILE A 98 -0.79 -2.20 -4.13
CA ILE A 98 -2.23 -2.28 -4.04
C ILE A 98 -2.81 -1.88 -5.40
N GLY A 99 -3.44 -2.82 -6.11
CA GLY A 99 -4.02 -2.59 -7.43
C GLY A 99 -5.34 -1.82 -7.42
N GLY A 100 -5.97 -1.71 -6.25
CA GLY A 100 -7.13 -0.88 -6.00
C GLY A 100 -6.82 0.34 -5.13
N SER A 101 -7.82 0.75 -4.35
CA SER A 101 -7.73 1.84 -3.39
C SER A 101 -7.40 1.34 -1.98
N VAL A 102 -6.84 2.22 -1.16
CA VAL A 102 -6.76 2.06 0.30
C VAL A 102 -7.79 3.00 0.94
N GLN A 103 -8.77 2.44 1.63
CA GLN A 103 -9.91 3.16 2.19
C GLN A 103 -10.00 2.93 3.71
N LEU A 104 -9.69 3.98 4.47
CA LEU A 104 -9.55 3.93 5.93
C LEU A 104 -10.62 4.82 6.59
N LYS A 105 -11.68 4.20 7.11
CA LYS A 105 -12.86 4.94 7.62
C LYS A 105 -13.16 4.68 9.09
N SER A 106 -13.56 5.74 9.80
CA SER A 106 -14.13 5.70 11.15
C SER A 106 -13.24 5.04 12.21
N GLY A 107 -11.92 5.00 12.01
CA GLY A 107 -10.98 4.19 12.79
C GLY A 107 -10.03 4.97 13.70
N GLY A 108 -8.97 4.27 14.09
CA GLY A 108 -7.81 4.79 14.81
C GLY A 108 -6.75 5.32 13.84
N GLY A 109 -5.49 4.97 14.03
CA GLY A 109 -4.37 5.50 13.24
C GLY A 109 -4.02 4.68 12.00
N ALA A 110 -3.24 5.26 11.09
CA ALA A 110 -2.66 4.50 9.99
C ALA A 110 -1.32 5.04 9.49
N THR A 111 -0.49 4.14 8.98
CA THR A 111 0.77 4.45 8.30
C THR A 111 0.80 3.73 6.96
N ILE A 112 0.84 4.50 5.89
CA ILE A 112 1.01 4.01 4.52
C ILE A 112 2.33 4.56 4.02
N SER A 113 3.32 3.69 3.84
CA SER A 113 4.66 4.11 3.47
C SER A 113 5.31 3.23 2.40
N ASP A 114 6.18 3.84 1.59
CA ASP A 114 6.96 3.14 0.55
C ASP A 114 6.10 2.14 -0.25
N SER A 115 4.93 2.59 -0.70
CA SER A 115 3.93 1.75 -1.34
C SER A 115 3.48 2.31 -2.69
N ILE A 116 3.02 1.42 -3.57
CA ILE A 116 2.39 1.77 -4.83
C ILE A 116 0.89 1.46 -4.70
N ILE A 117 0.06 2.47 -4.94
CA ILE A 117 -1.39 2.36 -4.92
C ILE A 117 -1.90 2.82 -6.29
N ASP A 118 -2.48 1.91 -7.06
CA ASP A 118 -2.86 2.20 -8.44
C ASP A 118 -4.07 3.17 -8.53
N SER A 119 -4.84 3.30 -7.44
CA SER A 119 -6.03 4.17 -7.34
C SER A 119 -5.88 5.17 -6.17
N ASP A 120 -6.97 5.47 -5.46
CA ASP A 120 -7.01 6.47 -4.38
C ASP A 120 -6.51 5.95 -3.01
N LEU A 121 -6.00 6.88 -2.20
CA LEU A 121 -5.78 6.73 -0.76
C LEU A 121 -6.76 7.64 0.00
N GLN A 122 -7.65 7.05 0.79
CA GLN A 122 -8.71 7.75 1.52
C GLN A 122 -8.57 7.53 3.03
N TYR A 123 -8.58 8.61 3.82
CA TYR A 123 -8.56 8.59 5.29
C TYR A 123 -9.65 9.52 5.83
N ASP A 124 -10.74 8.94 6.30
CA ASP A 124 -11.99 9.64 6.59
C ASP A 124 -12.52 9.35 8.01
N SER A 125 -12.79 10.40 8.78
CA SER A 125 -13.45 10.33 10.09
C SER A 125 -12.71 9.49 11.13
N ASN A 126 -11.37 9.53 11.10
CA ASN A 126 -10.52 8.77 12.01
C ASN A 126 -9.97 9.63 13.16
N SER A 127 -9.71 8.98 14.28
CA SER A 127 -9.25 9.61 15.52
C SER A 127 -7.73 9.56 15.73
N GLY A 128 -7.03 8.63 15.05
CA GLY A 128 -5.60 8.40 15.25
C GLY A 128 -4.69 9.21 14.32
N GLN A 129 -3.38 9.14 14.59
CA GLN A 129 -2.36 9.72 13.72
C GLN A 129 -2.38 9.05 12.35
N PHE A 130 -2.22 9.86 11.31
CA PHE A 130 -2.06 9.39 9.94
C PHE A 130 -0.72 9.81 9.34
N GLN A 131 -0.07 8.87 8.66
CA GLN A 131 1.15 9.12 7.90
C GLN A 131 1.04 8.53 6.50
N ALA A 132 1.17 9.37 5.47
CA ALA A 132 1.34 8.97 4.09
C ALA A 132 2.74 9.40 3.62
N LEU A 133 3.67 8.44 3.52
CA LEU A 133 5.09 8.71 3.33
C LEU A 133 5.66 7.97 2.12
N TRP A 134 6.28 8.66 1.17
CA TRP A 134 7.02 8.02 0.07
C TRP A 134 6.19 7.07 -0.80
N ASN A 135 4.92 7.38 -1.03
CA ASN A 135 4.05 6.55 -1.87
C ASN A 135 4.01 7.04 -3.32
N ASP A 136 3.72 6.13 -4.24
CA ASP A 136 3.32 6.42 -5.62
C ASP A 136 1.83 6.07 -5.77
N ILE A 137 1.02 7.08 -6.08
CA ILE A 137 -0.44 7.01 -6.02
C ILE A 137 -1.02 7.44 -7.37
N GLY A 138 -1.63 6.48 -8.06
CA GLY A 138 -2.24 6.69 -9.38
C GLY A 138 -3.51 7.54 -9.35
N GLY A 139 -4.18 7.59 -8.21
CA GLY A 139 -5.38 8.41 -7.98
C GLY A 139 -5.13 9.63 -7.09
N ASN A 140 -6.11 9.92 -6.25
CA ASN A 140 -6.11 11.03 -5.32
C ASN A 140 -5.67 10.60 -3.92
N ILE A 141 -5.18 11.56 -3.14
CA ILE A 141 -5.19 11.46 -1.68
C ILE A 141 -6.34 12.32 -1.15
N GLN A 142 -7.23 11.72 -0.36
CA GLN A 142 -8.40 12.38 0.23
C GLN A 142 -8.42 12.17 1.74
N ILE A 143 -8.24 13.24 2.51
CA ILE A 143 -8.11 13.20 3.97
C ILE A 143 -9.18 14.08 4.61
N PHE A 144 -10.24 13.48 5.16
CA PHE A 144 -11.42 14.21 5.59
C PHE A 144 -11.82 13.95 7.04
N GLN A 145 -12.21 15.01 7.77
CA GLN A 145 -12.91 14.90 9.05
C GLN A 145 -12.14 14.13 10.16
N ASN A 146 -10.81 14.18 10.15
CA ASN A 146 -9.99 13.45 11.12
C ASN A 146 -9.52 14.33 12.30
N ASP A 147 -9.39 13.71 13.48
CA ASP A 147 -8.99 14.41 14.72
C ASP A 147 -7.48 14.33 15.01
N GLY A 148 -6.85 13.23 14.58
CA GLY A 148 -5.42 12.99 14.81
C GLY A 148 -4.51 13.84 13.92
N SER A 149 -3.22 13.87 14.26
CA SER A 149 -2.21 14.57 13.47
C SER A 149 -2.02 13.89 12.12
N ILE A 150 -1.90 14.68 11.05
CA ILE A 150 -1.76 14.19 9.68
C ILE A 150 -0.41 14.64 9.12
N GLU A 151 0.41 13.67 8.71
CA GLU A 151 1.68 13.90 8.03
C GLU A 151 1.64 13.34 6.60
N ILE A 152 1.92 14.20 5.61
CA ILE A 152 1.94 13.83 4.20
C ILE A 152 3.27 14.28 3.60
N VAL A 153 4.17 13.33 3.35
CA VAL A 153 5.55 13.62 2.96
C VAL A 153 5.97 12.79 1.75
N ARG A 154 6.57 13.46 0.77
CA ARG A 154 7.23 12.84 -0.39
C ARG A 154 6.39 11.81 -1.16
N ASN A 155 5.11 12.09 -1.36
CA ASN A 155 4.26 11.26 -2.22
C ASN A 155 4.30 11.77 -3.66
N VAL A 156 4.26 10.86 -4.64
CA VAL A 156 3.95 11.15 -6.04
C VAL A 156 2.48 10.84 -6.25
N ILE A 157 1.70 11.83 -6.67
CA ILE A 157 0.25 11.77 -6.73
C ILE A 157 -0.19 12.21 -8.13
N ASP A 158 -0.80 11.29 -8.86
CA ASP A 158 -1.27 11.53 -10.22
C ASP A 158 -2.59 12.30 -10.28
N GLY A 159 -3.41 12.18 -9.24
CA GLY A 159 -4.63 12.98 -9.02
C GLY A 159 -4.40 14.21 -8.14
N ASN A 160 -5.41 14.51 -7.33
CA ASN A 160 -5.44 15.64 -6.41
C ASN A 160 -5.03 15.22 -4.99
N LEU A 161 -4.57 16.21 -4.21
CA LEU A 161 -4.32 16.10 -2.78
C LEU A 161 -5.31 17.00 -2.03
N GLN A 162 -6.36 16.39 -1.46
CA GLN A 162 -7.50 17.10 -0.87
C GLN A 162 -7.57 16.83 0.63
N CYS A 163 -7.63 17.89 1.44
CA CYS A 163 -7.70 17.76 2.89
C CYS A 163 -8.70 18.73 3.49
N LYS A 164 -9.80 18.22 4.03
CA LYS A 164 -10.96 19.03 4.41
C LYS A 164 -11.48 18.63 5.78
N GLU A 165 -11.86 19.62 6.58
CA GLU A 165 -12.52 19.42 7.88
C GLU A 165 -11.69 18.57 8.88
N ASN A 166 -10.38 18.43 8.68
CA ASN A 166 -9.54 17.83 9.70
C ASN A 166 -9.34 18.81 10.85
N THR A 167 -9.39 18.32 12.09
CA THR A 167 -9.22 19.13 13.30
C THR A 167 -7.87 19.84 13.29
N GLN A 168 -6.82 19.13 12.90
CA GLN A 168 -5.48 19.68 12.72
C GLN A 168 -5.17 19.85 11.24
N VAL A 169 -4.53 20.96 10.91
CA VAL A 169 -4.00 21.21 9.56
C VAL A 169 -2.91 20.18 9.25
N PRO A 170 -2.99 19.47 8.10
CA PRO A 170 -1.92 18.57 7.66
C PRO A 170 -0.58 19.28 7.53
N PHE A 171 0.50 18.60 7.95
CA PHE A 171 1.86 19.09 7.77
C PHE A 171 2.69 18.10 6.95
N GLY A 172 3.89 18.54 6.57
CA GLY A 172 4.81 17.78 5.73
C GLY A 172 5.21 18.57 4.50
N GLY A 173 5.70 17.86 3.48
CA GLY A 173 6.13 18.49 2.24
C GLY A 173 6.75 17.52 1.25
N GLY A 174 7.08 18.04 0.07
CA GLY A 174 7.77 17.30 -1.00
C GLY A 174 6.84 16.38 -1.78
N ASN A 175 5.54 16.61 -1.65
CA ASN A 175 4.53 15.92 -2.43
C ASN A 175 4.50 16.50 -3.85
N ILE A 176 4.76 15.65 -4.83
CA ILE A 176 4.64 15.94 -6.25
C ILE A 176 3.20 15.58 -6.63
N VAL A 177 2.40 16.60 -6.91
CA VAL A 177 0.97 16.45 -7.23
C VAL A 177 0.76 16.93 -8.66
N LYS A 178 0.31 16.04 -9.54
CA LYS A 178 -0.01 16.40 -10.94
C LYS A 178 -1.31 17.20 -11.04
N GLY A 179 -2.28 16.88 -10.19
CA GLY A 179 -3.51 17.64 -10.03
C GLY A 179 -3.34 18.86 -9.11
N THR A 180 -4.32 19.10 -8.25
CA THR A 180 -4.37 20.24 -7.33
C THR A 180 -4.06 19.84 -5.89
N LYS A 181 -3.50 20.78 -5.12
CA LYS A 181 -3.52 20.73 -3.65
C LYS A 181 -4.68 21.60 -3.17
N GLU A 182 -5.61 21.03 -2.42
CA GLU A 182 -6.88 21.68 -2.08
C GLU A 182 -7.06 21.83 -0.56
N ASP A 183 -7.86 22.83 -0.20
CA ASP A 183 -8.28 23.10 1.18
C ASP A 183 -7.08 23.19 2.15
N GLN A 184 -7.10 22.43 3.24
CA GLN A 184 -6.05 22.44 4.24
C GLN A 184 -4.70 21.92 3.69
N CYS A 185 -4.72 21.19 2.58
CA CYS A 185 -3.51 20.68 1.94
C CYS A 185 -2.91 21.65 0.92
N ALA A 186 -3.58 22.76 0.59
CA ALA A 186 -3.06 23.79 -0.32
C ALA A 186 -1.74 24.42 0.18
N GLN A 187 -1.51 24.40 1.49
CA GLN A 187 -0.30 24.96 2.11
C GLN A 187 0.89 24.00 2.17
N LEU A 188 0.72 22.73 1.78
CA LEU A 188 1.81 21.77 1.79
C LEU A 188 2.86 22.14 0.73
N LEU A 189 3.98 22.65 1.22
CA LEU A 189 5.08 23.15 0.39
C LEU A 189 5.93 22.01 -0.18
N ALA A 190 6.91 22.40 -1.00
CA ALA A 190 8.07 21.55 -1.24
C ALA A 190 8.70 21.13 0.10
N TYR A 191 9.27 19.93 0.17
CA TYR A 191 9.85 19.41 1.40
C TYR A 191 11.06 20.26 1.73
N VAL A 192 10.90 21.17 2.70
CA VAL A 192 12.03 21.73 3.40
C VAL A 192 12.32 20.72 4.50
N SER A 193 13.32 19.87 4.28
CA SER A 193 13.88 19.07 5.38
C SER A 193 14.14 20.04 6.53
N PRO A 194 13.70 19.77 7.76
CA PRO A 194 14.26 20.50 8.88
C PRO A 194 15.79 20.36 8.77
N ALA A 195 16.49 21.49 8.85
CA ALA A 195 17.95 21.53 8.81
C ALA A 195 18.47 20.73 10.01
N GLU A 196 18.73 19.45 9.83
CA GLU A 196 19.53 18.68 10.77
C GLU A 196 20.99 18.89 10.40
N PRO A 197 21.86 19.25 11.37
CA PRO A 197 23.27 19.46 11.10
C PRO A 197 23.85 18.23 10.42
N CYS A 198 24.73 18.41 9.44
CA CYS A 198 25.47 17.34 8.80
C CYS A 198 26.48 16.74 9.79
N ALA A 199 25.97 15.98 10.75
CA ALA A 199 26.78 15.18 11.66
C ALA A 199 27.57 14.20 10.81
N LYS A 200 28.89 14.15 11.00
CA LYS A 200 29.78 13.19 10.35
C LYS A 200 29.39 11.78 10.78
N SER A 201 28.46 11.15 10.07
CA SER A 201 28.16 9.72 10.20
C SER A 201 28.72 8.97 8.99
N SER A 202 28.92 7.66 9.15
CA SER A 202 29.29 6.78 8.04
C SER A 202 28.06 6.52 7.19
N ALA A 203 28.25 6.23 5.90
CA ALA A 203 27.18 5.78 5.04
C ALA A 203 26.53 4.52 5.62
N THR A 204 25.20 4.45 5.62
CA THR A 204 24.44 3.29 6.10
C THR A 204 23.69 2.64 4.95
N PHE A 205 23.60 1.32 5.00
CA PHE A 205 22.86 0.52 4.03
C PHE A 205 21.72 -0.23 4.71
N GLY A 206 20.51 -0.05 4.20
CA GLY A 206 19.29 -0.67 4.72
C GLY A 206 18.18 -0.61 3.67
N ASP A 207 17.31 -1.62 3.62
CA ASP A 207 16.11 -1.65 2.75
C ASP A 207 16.36 -1.43 1.24
N GLY A 208 17.57 -1.69 0.76
CA GLY A 208 17.97 -1.44 -0.63
C GLY A 208 18.27 0.03 -0.95
N GLN A 209 18.44 0.86 0.09
CA GLN A 209 18.85 2.24 -0.02
C GLN A 209 20.23 2.44 0.62
N LEU A 210 21.06 3.25 -0.04
CA LEU A 210 22.32 3.75 0.51
C LEU A 210 22.09 5.17 0.99
N HIS A 211 22.08 5.37 2.30
CA HIS A 211 22.01 6.70 2.86
C HIS A 211 23.43 7.27 2.95
N ILE A 212 23.66 8.38 2.24
CA ILE A 212 24.93 9.11 2.29
C ILE A 212 24.71 10.39 3.09
N PRO A 213 25.21 10.43 4.34
CA PRO A 213 24.98 11.55 5.25
C PRO A 213 25.76 12.81 4.85
N ARG A 214 26.72 12.70 3.94
CA ARG A 214 27.42 13.83 3.33
C ARG A 214 27.96 13.49 1.94
N VAL A 215 27.51 14.23 0.93
CA VAL A 215 28.05 14.27 -0.43
C VAL A 215 28.55 15.69 -0.68
N SER A 216 29.86 15.86 -0.81
CA SER A 216 30.46 17.16 -1.13
C SER A 216 30.57 17.30 -2.65
N VAL A 217 29.92 18.32 -3.21
CA VAL A 217 30.07 18.67 -4.63
C VAL A 217 31.00 19.87 -4.72
N ALA A 218 32.19 19.65 -5.29
CA ALA A 218 33.15 20.72 -5.53
C ALA A 218 32.81 21.46 -6.83
N GLY A 219 32.36 22.70 -6.71
CA GLY A 219 32.23 23.64 -7.81
C GLY A 219 33.54 24.39 -8.10
N HIS A 220 33.52 25.25 -9.12
CA HIS A 220 34.71 26.00 -9.55
C HIS A 220 35.17 27.08 -8.54
N ALA A 221 34.29 27.48 -7.60
CA ALA A 221 34.56 28.50 -6.60
C ALA A 221 34.31 28.03 -5.15
N ASP A 222 33.38 27.09 -4.94
CA ASP A 222 32.94 26.66 -3.61
C ASP A 222 32.73 25.14 -3.55
N VAL A 223 32.81 24.59 -2.34
CA VAL A 223 32.37 23.22 -2.05
C VAL A 223 31.03 23.31 -1.33
N ILE A 224 29.99 22.74 -1.92
CA ILE A 224 28.67 22.67 -1.30
C ILE A 224 28.45 21.24 -0.81
N ASP A 225 28.10 21.11 0.47
CA ASP A 225 27.75 19.84 1.08
C ASP A 225 26.26 19.57 0.93
N TYR A 226 25.93 18.33 0.54
CA TYR A 226 24.57 17.84 0.39
C TYR A 226 24.39 16.55 1.18
N ARG A 227 23.14 16.19 1.46
CA ARG A 227 22.75 14.82 1.77
C ARG A 227 22.10 14.18 0.56
N ALA A 228 22.31 12.88 0.38
CA ALA A 228 21.71 12.11 -0.69
C ALA A 228 21.29 10.73 -0.18
N THR A 229 20.08 10.31 -0.55
CA THR A 229 19.67 8.91 -0.46
C THR A 229 19.70 8.35 -1.87
N LEU A 230 20.56 7.34 -2.09
CA LEU A 230 20.68 6.69 -3.38
C LEU A 230 19.89 5.38 -3.39
N ARG A 231 19.18 5.11 -4.49
CA ARG A 231 18.44 3.87 -4.68
C ARG A 231 19.32 2.83 -5.35
N TYR A 232 19.30 1.60 -4.84
CA TYR A 232 20.01 0.51 -5.48
C TYR A 232 19.46 0.23 -6.88
N ALA A 233 20.34 0.24 -7.88
CA ALA A 233 20.02 -0.03 -9.29
C ALA A 233 20.54 -1.44 -9.66
N PRO A 234 19.75 -2.50 -9.43
CA PRO A 234 20.20 -3.88 -9.65
C PRO A 234 20.56 -4.15 -11.10
N GLU A 235 19.84 -3.54 -12.05
CA GLU A 235 20.05 -3.75 -13.50
C GLU A 235 21.40 -3.24 -14.00
N LEU A 236 21.95 -2.24 -13.31
CA LEU A 236 23.24 -1.63 -13.60
C LEU A 236 24.38 -2.24 -12.78
N SER A 237 24.04 -2.97 -11.72
CA SER A 237 25.00 -3.62 -10.82
C SER A 237 25.48 -4.93 -11.42
N ARG A 238 26.74 -4.98 -11.85
CA ARG A 238 27.35 -6.17 -12.48
C ARG A 238 28.75 -6.42 -11.92
N ASN A 239 29.19 -7.68 -11.96
CA ASN A 239 30.54 -8.12 -11.57
C ASN A 239 30.98 -7.67 -10.17
N GLY A 240 30.05 -7.67 -9.20
CA GLY A 240 30.33 -7.29 -7.81
C GLY A 240 30.37 -5.78 -7.56
N SER A 241 30.19 -4.95 -8.59
CA SER A 241 29.97 -3.51 -8.43
C SER A 241 28.49 -3.23 -8.16
N LEU A 242 28.22 -2.56 -7.03
CA LEU A 242 26.89 -2.06 -6.70
C LEU A 242 26.74 -0.65 -7.29
N VAL A 243 25.72 -0.46 -8.11
CA VAL A 243 25.34 0.84 -8.65
C VAL A 243 24.14 1.35 -7.87
N PHE A 244 24.24 2.61 -7.44
CA PHE A 244 23.14 3.33 -6.83
C PHE A 244 22.89 4.60 -7.62
N GLU A 245 21.63 4.91 -7.87
CA GLU A 245 21.21 6.07 -8.64
C GLU A 245 20.60 7.13 -7.73
N LEU A 246 20.93 8.39 -8.04
CA LEU A 246 20.24 9.56 -7.52
C LEU A 246 19.07 9.86 -8.47
N THR A 247 17.95 9.18 -8.28
CA THR A 247 16.69 9.53 -8.95
C THR A 247 16.22 10.90 -8.48
N ASP A 248 15.69 11.74 -9.37
CA ASP A 248 15.09 13.05 -9.02
C ASP A 248 15.93 13.90 -8.05
N ALA A 249 17.07 14.40 -8.56
CA ALA A 249 18.05 15.16 -7.79
C ALA A 249 17.47 16.39 -7.06
N GLY A 250 16.39 16.99 -7.57
CA GLY A 250 15.71 18.12 -6.93
C GLY A 250 14.95 17.74 -5.65
N ALA A 251 14.53 16.49 -5.51
CA ALA A 251 13.84 15.97 -4.32
C ALA A 251 14.78 15.23 -3.35
N ASN A 252 15.90 14.73 -3.85
CA ASN A 252 16.84 13.87 -3.11
C ASN A 252 18.14 14.55 -2.68
N LEU A 253 18.39 15.79 -3.09
CA LEU A 253 19.48 16.62 -2.57
C LEU A 253 18.92 17.68 -1.61
N SER A 254 19.34 17.62 -0.36
CA SER A 254 19.16 18.73 0.58
C SER A 254 20.54 19.32 0.89
N GLN A 255 20.68 20.63 0.69
CA GLN A 255 21.90 21.36 1.03
C GLN A 255 22.10 21.34 2.55
N CYS A 256 23.33 21.07 2.99
CA CYS A 256 23.76 21.27 4.37
C CYS A 256 23.95 22.78 4.61
N ASP A 257 23.60 23.27 5.79
CA ASP A 257 24.06 24.59 6.27
C ASP A 257 25.58 24.62 6.48
#